data_AF-A0AB72ZLA3-F1
#
_entry.id   AF-A0AB72ZLA3-F1
#
_cell.length_a   1.000
_cell.length_b   1.000
_cell.length_c   1.000
_cell.angle_alpha   90.00
_cell.angle_beta   90.00
_cell.angle_gamma   90.00
#
_symmetry.space_group_name_H-M   'P 1'
#
loop_
_entity.id
_entity.type
_entity.pdbx_description
1 polymer ?
#
loop_
_entity_poly.entity_id
_entity_poly.type
_entity_poly.pdbx_seq_one_letter_code
_entity_poly.pdbx_strand_id
1 'polypeptide(L)' 'MKPASSLTISEIQQALHKGELSAQAIAQQTLDAITVANPLINAYTHITADRMLSEACRLDTLRAKGQPLPALAA' A
#
# COMPACT_ATOMS: atom_id res chain seq x y z
N MET A 1 -8.82 11.36 -6.49
CA MET A 1 -8.26 10.01 -6.73
C MET A 1 -9.13 9.00 -5.98
N LYS A 2 -9.46 7.86 -6.60
CA LYS A 2 -10.17 6.77 -5.89
C LYS A 2 -9.30 6.29 -4.73
N PRO A 3 -9.84 6.09 -3.53
CA PRO A 3 -9.04 5.58 -2.43
C PRO A 3 -8.58 4.16 -2.73
N ALA A 4 -7.35 3.82 -2.34
CA ALA A 4 -6.81 2.47 -2.54
C ALA A 4 -7.74 1.38 -1.98
N SER A 5 -8.51 1.70 -0.93
CA SER A 5 -9.54 0.82 -0.34
C SER A 5 -10.75 0.52 -1.23
N SER A 6 -10.92 1.23 -2.35
CA SER A 6 -11.99 0.98 -3.33
C SER A 6 -11.51 0.27 -4.59
N LEU A 7 -10.21 0.03 -4.71
CA LEU A 7 -9.61 -0.70 -5.81
C LEU A 7 -9.52 -2.19 -5.45
N THR A 8 -9.71 -3.04 -6.44
CA THR A 8 -9.40 -4.46 -6.34
C THR A 8 -7.89 -4.67 -6.30
N ILE A 9 -7.46 -5.84 -5.80
CA ILE A 9 -6.04 -6.21 -5.76
C ILE A 9 -5.43 -6.13 -7.16
N SER A 10 -6.14 -6.60 -8.19
CA SER A 10 -5.67 -6.55 -9.58
C SER A 10 -5.53 -5.12 -10.11
N GLU A 11 -6.42 -4.20 -9.74
CA GLU A 11 -6.28 -2.79 -10.10
C GLU A 11 -5.08 -2.14 -9.41
N ILE A 12 -4.82 -2.51 -8.15
CA ILE A 12 -3.64 -2.03 -7.41
C ILE A 12 -2.35 -2.55 -8.05
N GLN A 13 -2.27 -3.85 -8.38
CA GLN A 13 -1.13 -4.44 -9.09
C GLN A 13 -0.87 -3.75 -10.43
N GLN A 14 -1.93 -3.51 -11.22
CA GLN A 14 -1.81 -2.81 -12.50
C GLN A 14 -1.34 -1.36 -12.32
N ALA A 15 -1.88 -0.63 -11.35
CA ALA A 15 -1.48 0.75 -11.07
C ALA A 15 -0.02 0.85 -10.58
N LEU A 16 0.42 -0.12 -9.75
CA LEU A 16 1.81 -0.25 -9.33
C LEU A 16 2.73 -0.56 -10.53
N HIS A 17 2.36 -1.54 -11.37
CA HIS A 17 3.16 -1.92 -12.54
C HIS A 17 3.26 -0.78 -13.56
N LYS A 18 2.19 -0.02 -13.77
CA LYS A 18 2.18 1.18 -14.65
C LYS A 18 2.91 2.37 -14.04
N GLY A 19 3.17 2.37 -12.73
CA GLY A 19 3.77 3.50 -12.02
C GLY A 19 2.81 4.68 -11.81
N GLU A 20 1.51 4.47 -11.99
CA GLU A 20 0.46 5.46 -11.73
C GLU A 20 0.24 5.66 -10.22
N LEU A 21 0.61 4.66 -9.42
CA LEU A 21 0.51 4.68 -7.96
C LEU A 21 1.79 4.13 -7.34
N SER A 22 2.28 4.75 -6.26
CA SER A 22 3.42 4.23 -5.48
C SER A 22 2.94 3.35 -4.33
N ALA A 23 3.73 2.34 -3.99
CA ALA A 23 3.46 1.49 -2.83
C ALA A 23 3.41 2.34 -1.56
N GLN A 24 4.26 3.37 -1.46
CA GLN A 24 4.28 4.31 -0.34
C GLN A 24 2.96 5.10 -0.22
N ALA A 25 2.38 5.55 -1.35
CA ALA A 25 1.11 6.28 -1.33
C ALA A 25 -0.05 5.38 -0.86
N ILE A 26 -0.08 4.12 -1.31
CA ILE A 26 -1.07 3.12 -0.83
C ILE A 26 -0.94 2.91 0.67
N ALA A 27 0.31 2.74 1.14
CA ALA A 27 0.59 2.50 2.54
C ALA A 27 0.13 3.66 3.42
N GLN A 28 0.48 4.89 3.05
CA GLN A 28 0.07 6.08 3.77
C GLN A 28 -1.46 6.22 3.83
N GLN A 29 -2.13 6.09 2.68
CA GLN A 29 -3.59 6.20 2.63
C GLN A 29 -4.30 5.16 3.50
N THR A 30 -3.74 3.95 3.57
CA THR A 30 -4.29 2.87 4.41
C THR A 30 -4.09 3.18 5.89
N LEU A 31 -2.92 3.69 6.29
CA LEU A 31 -2.66 4.12 7.68
C LEU A 31 -3.56 5.27 8.10
N ASP A 32 -3.82 6.23 7.21
CA ASP A 32 -4.74 7.35 7.46
C ASP A 32 -6.16 6.82 7.68
N ALA A 33 -6.62 5.87 6.84
CA ALA A 33 -7.92 5.23 6.98
C ALA A 33 -8.03 4.43 8.30
N ILE A 34 -6.99 3.70 8.69
CA ILE A 34 -6.94 2.97 9.96
C ILE A 34 -7.02 3.95 11.13
N THR A 35 -6.30 5.08 11.08
CA THR A 35 -6.28 6.08 12.16
C THR A 35 -7.67 6.66 12.41
N VAL A 36 -8.46 6.88 11.36
CA VAL A 36 -9.83 7.40 11.48
C VAL A 36 -10.83 6.31 11.86
N ALA A 37 -10.75 5.13 11.24
CA ALA A 37 -11.78 4.09 11.39
C ALA A 37 -11.57 3.18 12.60
N ASN A 38 -10.32 2.82 12.93
CA ASN A 38 -10.03 1.84 13.98
C ASN A 38 -10.55 2.24 15.37
N PRO A 39 -10.52 3.51 15.80
CA PRO A 39 -11.14 3.91 17.08
C PRO A 39 -12.65 3.65 17.14
N LEU A 40 -13.35 3.58 16.00
CA LEU A 40 -14.80 3.39 15.93
C LEU A 40 -15.17 1.90 15.86
N ILE A 41 -14.40 1.10 15.14
CA ILE A 41 -14.73 -0.32 14.86
C ILE A 41 -13.87 -1.31 15.65
N ASN A 42 -12.74 -0.85 16.22
CA ASN A 42 -11.78 -1.65 16.99
C ASN A 42 -11.34 -2.94 16.28
N ALA A 43 -11.02 -2.85 14.99
CA ALA A 43 -10.66 -4.00 14.15
C ALA A 43 -9.18 -4.40 14.27
N TYR A 44 -8.29 -3.46 14.61
CA TYR A 44 -6.86 -3.66 14.72
C TYR A 44 -6.41 -3.48 16.17
N THR A 45 -5.73 -4.50 16.70
CA THR A 45 -5.13 -4.49 18.05
C THR A 45 -3.71 -3.92 18.06
N HIS A 46 -3.01 -3.99 16.93
CA HIS A 46 -1.67 -3.45 16.78
C HIS A 46 -1.42 -3.01 15.33
N ILE A 47 -0.82 -1.84 15.17
CA ILE A 47 -0.52 -1.24 13.86
C ILE A 47 0.99 -1.10 13.74
N THR A 48 1.58 -1.70 12.70
CA THR A 48 3.02 -1.67 12.43
C THR A 48 3.37 -0.64 11.35
N ALA A 49 3.03 0.63 11.60
CA ALA A 49 3.12 1.72 10.62
C ALA A 49 4.51 1.86 10.00
N ASP A 50 5.56 1.89 10.81
CA ASP A 50 6.95 2.07 10.34
C ASP A 50 7.39 0.94 9.41
N ARG A 51 7.05 -0.31 9.78
CA ARG A 51 7.36 -1.48 8.95
C ARG A 51 6.60 -1.42 7.62
N MET A 52 5.33 -1.02 7.65
CA MET A 52 4.50 -0.89 6.45
C MET A 52 5.08 0.15 5.47
N LEU A 53 5.52 1.31 5.98
CA LEU A 53 6.15 2.35 5.17
C LEU A 53 7.53 1.93 4.63
N SER A 54 8.34 1.25 5.45
CA SER A 54 9.65 0.73 5.04
C SER A 54 9.53 -0.30 3.91
N GLU A 55 8.59 -1.24 4.02
CA GLU A 55 8.37 -2.24 2.97
C GLU A 55 7.81 -1.61 1.69
N ALA A 56 6.93 -0.62 1.81
CA ALA A 56 6.41 0.13 0.68
C ALA A 56 7.53 0.87 -0.07
N CYS A 57 8.43 1.55 0.66
CA CYS A 57 9.62 2.20 0.08
C CYS A 57 10.54 1.19 -0.63
N ARG A 58 10.72 0.01 -0.03
CA ARG A 58 11.50 -1.09 -0.64
C ARG A 58 10.87 -1.54 -1.96
N LEU A 59 9.55 -1.72 -2.02
CA LEU A 59 8.83 -2.10 -3.24
C LEU A 59 8.96 -1.04 -4.33
N ASP A 60 8.77 0.24 -4.00
CA ASP A 60 8.93 1.34 -4.95
C ASP A 60 10.36 1.39 -5.51
N THR A 61 11.36 1.10 -4.67
CA THR A 61 12.77 1.02 -5.09
C THR A 61 13.03 -0.18 -6.00
N LEU A 62 12.47 -1.36 -5.69
CA LEU A 62 12.58 -2.54 -6.54
C LEU A 62 11.96 -2.30 -7.92
N ARG A 63 10.77 -1.70 -7.94
CA ARG A 63 10.09 -1.29 -9.17
C ARG A 63 10.92 -0.31 -9.99
N ALA A 64 11.45 0.74 -9.36
CA ALA A 64 12.29 1.73 -10.03
C ALA A 64 13.57 1.11 -10.63
N LYS A 65 14.10 0.04 -10.01
CA LYS A 65 15.23 -0.74 -10.51
C LYS A 65 14.86 -1.79 -11.55
N GLY A 66 13.58 -1.94 -11.91
CA GLY A 66 13.09 -2.98 -12.82
C GLY A 66 13.29 -4.41 -12.28
N GLN A 67 13.43 -4.56 -10.97
CA GLN A 67 13.59 -5.87 -10.33
C GLN A 67 12.24 -6.56 -10.14
N PRO A 68 12.22 -7.91 -10.13
CA PRO A 68 10.98 -8.65 -9.95
C PRO A 68 10.30 -8.28 -8.62
N LEU A 69 9.03 -7.93 -8.72
CA LEU A 69 8.19 -7.69 -7.56
C LEU A 69 7.79 -9.02 -6.91
N PRO A 70 7.56 -9.05 -5.58
CA PRO A 70 7.08 -10.25 -4.90
C PRO A 70 5.69 -10.65 -5.42
N ALA A 71 5.29 -11.92 -5.23
CA ALA A 71 4.12 -12.53 -5.87
C ALA A 71 2.78 -11.80 -5.72
N LEU A 72 2.59 -11.01 -4.66
CA LEU A 72 1.37 -10.20 -4.45
C LEU A 72 1.45 -8.78 -5.05
N ALA A 73 2.63 -8.35 -5.48
CA ALA A 73 2.88 -7.05 -6.10
C ALA A 73 3.26 -7.18 -7.60
N ALA A 74 3.61 -8.38 -8.05
CA ALA A 74 3.79 -8.73 -9.46
C ALA A 74 2.46 -8.82 -10.21
#